data_AF-F3AKJ3-F1
#
_entry.id   AF-F3AKJ3-F1
#
_cell.length_a   1.000
_cell.length_b   1.000
_cell.length_c   1.000
_cell.angle_alpha   90.00
_cell.angle_beta   90.00
_cell.angle_gamma   90.00
#
_symmetry.space_group_name_H-M   'P 1'
#
loop_
_entity.id
_entity.type
_entity.pdbx_description
1 polymer ?
#
loop_
_entity_poly.entity_id
_entity_poly.type
_entity_poly.pdbx_seq_one_letter_code
_entity_poly.pdbx_strand_id
1 'polypeptide(L)'
;MKSAQDLRKLLNEIHRKSYPAYKGTKGSYRFADYILQIDHVQGDPFASPSKVSVAIDGQLARFPKQLFDKKYKRIALQDYLTRVFYQKIERFNFKAKGSGKSGLLSVSRCGQEILERTACTIDPANGNVLVRMEVGFPANGRTINSGELIKIFF
;
A
#
# COMPACT_ATOMS: atom_id res chain seq x y z
N MET A 1 -5.45 15.21 -8.72
CA MET A 1 -5.13 14.29 -7.61
C MET A 1 -6.23 14.43 -6.57
N LYS A 2 -6.84 13.33 -6.11
CA LYS A 2 -7.94 13.38 -5.12
C LYS A 2 -7.36 13.51 -3.70
N SER A 3 -8.15 13.97 -2.74
CA SER A 3 -7.77 14.01 -1.33
C SER A 3 -8.06 12.68 -0.61
N ALA A 4 -7.48 12.48 0.57
CA ALA A 4 -7.86 11.38 1.45
C ALA A 4 -9.36 11.42 1.81
N GLN A 5 -9.95 12.61 1.97
CA GLN A 5 -11.39 12.73 2.26
C GLN A 5 -12.26 12.31 1.08
N ASP A 6 -11.84 12.56 -0.16
CA ASP A 6 -12.55 12.07 -1.35
C ASP A 6 -12.58 10.54 -1.39
N LEU A 7 -11.46 9.88 -1.03
CA LEU A 7 -11.43 8.42 -0.90
C LEU A 7 -12.39 7.96 0.20
N ARG A 8 -12.35 8.59 1.37
CA ARG A 8 -13.22 8.23 2.50
C ARG A 8 -14.70 8.37 2.13
N LYS A 9 -15.07 9.46 1.46
CA LYS A 9 -16.43 9.68 0.95
C LYS A 9 -16.84 8.59 -0.03
N LEU A 10 -16.00 8.29 -1.03
CA LEU A 10 -16.23 7.22 -1.99
C LEU A 10 -16.41 5.86 -1.30
N LEU A 11 -15.57 5.53 -0.31
CA LEU A 11 -15.67 4.28 0.45
C LEU A 11 -16.98 4.17 1.21
N ASN A 12 -17.47 5.25 1.79
CA ASN A 12 -18.79 5.29 2.43
C ASN A 12 -19.92 5.11 1.41
N GLU A 13 -19.84 5.75 0.24
CA GLU A 13 -20.84 5.66 -0.82
C GLU A 13 -20.96 4.26 -1.46
N ILE A 14 -19.87 3.49 -1.48
CA ILE A 14 -19.87 2.12 -2.02
C ILE A 14 -20.08 1.04 -0.95
N HIS A 15 -20.28 1.44 0.32
CA HIS A 15 -20.55 0.49 1.39
C HIS A 15 -21.77 -0.37 1.06
N ARG A 16 -21.65 -1.69 1.28
CA ARG A 16 -22.68 -2.71 0.97
C ARG A 16 -23.12 -2.79 -0.50
N LYS A 17 -22.43 -2.14 -1.44
CA LYS A 17 -22.61 -2.39 -2.88
C LYS A 17 -21.92 -3.68 -3.31
N SER A 18 -22.14 -4.08 -4.57
CA SER A 18 -21.45 -5.22 -5.17
C SER A 18 -19.94 -4.95 -5.27
N TYR A 19 -19.14 -5.99 -5.07
CA TYR A 19 -17.67 -5.92 -5.06
C TYR A 19 -17.02 -5.16 -6.23
N PRO A 20 -17.49 -5.28 -7.49
CA PRO A 20 -16.90 -4.55 -8.61
C PRO A 20 -16.90 -3.02 -8.45
N ALA A 21 -17.74 -2.45 -7.59
CA ALA A 21 -17.74 -1.02 -7.31
C ALA A 21 -16.41 -0.52 -6.72
N TYR A 22 -15.60 -1.40 -6.09
CA TYR A 22 -14.25 -1.03 -5.67
C TYR A 22 -13.36 -0.58 -6.83
N LYS A 23 -13.61 -0.99 -8.08
CA LYS A 23 -12.81 -0.54 -9.24
C LYS A 23 -12.81 0.99 -9.40
N GLY A 24 -13.87 1.67 -8.95
CA GLY A 24 -13.93 3.13 -8.92
C GLY A 24 -12.95 3.79 -7.94
N THR A 25 -12.38 3.04 -7.00
CA THR A 25 -11.35 3.52 -6.06
C THR A 25 -9.96 3.60 -6.68
N LYS A 26 -9.72 3.03 -7.87
CA LYS A 26 -8.43 3.13 -8.56
C LYS A 26 -8.02 4.59 -8.74
N GLY A 27 -6.78 4.94 -8.39
CA GLY A 27 -6.27 6.31 -8.50
C GLY A 27 -5.30 6.68 -7.39
N SER A 28 -4.91 7.95 -7.37
CA SER A 28 -3.97 8.51 -6.39
C SER A 28 -4.66 9.53 -5.47
N TYR A 29 -4.41 9.37 -4.17
CA TYR A 29 -5.04 10.13 -3.09
C TYR A 29 -3.96 10.76 -2.21
N ARG A 30 -4.03 12.08 -2.06
CA ARG A 30 -3.13 12.84 -1.19
C ARG A 30 -3.56 12.68 0.26
N PHE A 31 -2.70 12.04 1.05
CA PHE A 31 -2.71 12.09 2.51
C PHE A 31 -1.76 13.21 2.97
N ALA A 32 -1.64 13.42 4.28
CA ALA A 32 -0.82 14.50 4.85
C ALA A 32 0.64 14.43 4.35
N ASP A 33 1.32 13.31 4.63
CA ASP A 33 2.77 13.17 4.38
C ASP A 33 3.10 12.27 3.19
N TYR A 34 2.09 11.67 2.55
CA TYR A 34 2.28 10.69 1.49
C TYR A 34 1.12 10.70 0.48
N ILE A 35 1.35 10.00 -0.64
CA ILE A 35 0.31 9.70 -1.63
C ILE A 35 0.01 8.21 -1.55
N LEU A 36 -1.25 7.87 -1.30
CA LEU A 36 -1.76 6.50 -1.45
C LEU A 36 -2.18 6.30 -2.90
N GLN A 37 -1.68 5.27 -3.55
CA GLN A 37 -2.02 4.89 -4.91
C GLN A 37 -2.69 3.52 -4.88
N ILE A 38 -3.92 3.44 -5.40
CA ILE A 38 -4.60 2.17 -5.64
C ILE A 38 -4.36 1.83 -7.10
N ASP A 39 -3.37 0.98 -7.38
CA ASP A 39 -2.86 0.70 -8.72
C ASP A 39 -3.72 -0.33 -9.45
N HIS A 40 -4.14 -1.35 -8.71
CA HIS A 40 -4.99 -2.41 -9.21
C HIS A 40 -5.94 -2.86 -8.11
N VAL A 41 -7.23 -3.01 -8.46
CA VAL A 41 -8.25 -3.53 -7.55
C VAL A 41 -8.56 -4.96 -7.96
N GLN A 42 -8.50 -5.88 -7.01
CA GLN A 42 -8.83 -7.28 -7.22
C GLN A 42 -10.26 -7.46 -7.77
N GLY A 43 -10.48 -8.46 -8.63
CA GLY A 43 -11.77 -8.66 -9.30
C GLY A 43 -12.89 -9.14 -8.37
N ASP A 44 -12.51 -9.88 -7.32
CA ASP A 44 -13.41 -10.42 -6.30
C ASP A 44 -12.65 -10.58 -4.96
N PRO A 45 -13.35 -10.83 -3.84
CA PRO A 45 -12.73 -10.95 -2.51
C PRO A 45 -11.72 -12.10 -2.37
N PHE A 46 -11.78 -13.12 -3.23
CA PHE A 46 -10.96 -14.33 -3.19
C PHE A 46 -9.79 -14.29 -4.19
N ALA A 47 -9.83 -13.39 -5.18
CA ALA A 47 -8.77 -13.17 -6.17
C ALA A 47 -7.42 -12.75 -5.54
N SER A 48 -6.38 -12.64 -6.37
CA SER A 48 -5.13 -11.98 -5.97
C SER A 48 -5.41 -10.57 -5.41
N PRO A 49 -4.80 -10.18 -4.28
CA PRO A 49 -5.16 -8.94 -3.60
C PRO A 49 -4.91 -7.69 -4.44
N SER A 50 -5.52 -6.58 -4.02
CA SER A 50 -5.35 -5.29 -4.68
C SER A 50 -3.92 -4.78 -4.50
N LYS A 51 -3.36 -4.19 -5.55
CA LYS A 51 -2.01 -3.60 -5.53
C LYS A 51 -2.11 -2.14 -5.13
N VAL A 52 -1.37 -1.77 -4.10
CA VAL A 52 -1.38 -0.44 -3.50
C VAL A 52 0.06 0.04 -3.35
N SER A 53 0.31 1.31 -3.64
CA SER A 53 1.61 1.94 -3.44
C SER A 53 1.49 3.17 -2.54
N VAL A 54 2.54 3.43 -1.76
CA VAL A 54 2.69 4.64 -0.93
C VAL A 54 3.90 5.39 -1.43
N ALA A 55 3.70 6.62 -1.90
CA ALA A 55 4.78 7.50 -2.36
C ALA A 55 5.02 8.62 -1.34
N ILE A 56 6.28 8.83 -0.97
CA ILE A 56 6.73 9.83 0.00
C ILE A 56 7.77 10.71 -0.69
N ASP A 57 7.62 12.03 -0.53
CA ASP A 57 8.59 13.00 -1.04
C ASP A 57 9.92 12.87 -0.31
N GLY A 58 11.04 12.97 -1.02
CA GLY A 58 12.37 12.84 -0.44
C GLY A 58 12.69 13.86 0.65
N GLN A 59 12.13 15.07 0.56
CA GLN A 59 12.26 16.10 1.60
C GLN A 59 11.55 15.74 2.90
N LEU A 60 10.48 14.93 2.81
CA LEU A 60 9.77 14.39 3.96
C LEU A 60 10.43 13.10 4.47
N ALA A 61 10.89 12.23 3.56
CA ALA A 61 11.57 10.99 3.91
C ALA A 61 12.91 11.22 4.63
N ARG A 62 13.61 12.31 4.29
CA ARG A 62 14.82 12.81 4.99
C ARG A 62 15.95 11.80 5.13
N PHE A 63 16.00 10.77 4.28
CA PHE A 63 17.14 9.87 4.25
C PHE A 63 18.39 10.65 3.80
N PRO A 64 19.53 10.52 4.50
CA PRO A 64 20.77 11.15 4.08
C PRO A 64 21.18 10.66 2.69
N LYS A 65 21.56 11.59 1.79
CA LYS A 65 21.96 11.25 0.42
C LYS A 65 23.08 10.21 0.36
N GLN A 66 23.98 10.20 1.35
CA GLN A 66 25.08 9.24 1.45
C GLN A 66 24.62 7.78 1.56
N LEU A 67 23.35 7.52 1.91
CA LEU A 67 22.78 6.19 1.99
C LEU A 67 22.26 5.67 0.64
N PHE A 68 22.09 6.54 -0.37
CA PHE A 68 21.56 6.17 -1.68
C PHE A 68 22.29 6.80 -2.87
N ASP A 69 23.46 7.41 -2.65
CA ASP A 69 24.32 8.02 -3.67
C ASP A 69 25.00 7.00 -4.59
N LYS A 70 25.14 5.75 -4.15
CA LYS A 70 25.69 4.62 -4.92
C LYS A 70 24.66 3.50 -5.01
N LYS A 71 24.67 2.77 -6.12
CA LYS A 71 23.70 1.69 -6.41
C LYS A 71 23.61 0.68 -5.26
N TYR A 72 24.73 0.14 -4.78
CA TYR A 72 24.73 -0.87 -3.72
C TYR A 72 24.21 -0.33 -2.38
N LYS A 73 24.53 0.92 -2.01
CA LYS A 73 24.00 1.55 -0.79
C LYS A 73 22.49 1.75 -0.87
N ARG A 74 22.02 2.25 -2.01
CA ARG A 74 20.59 2.41 -2.29
C ARG A 74 19.85 1.08 -2.19
N ILE A 75 20.39 0.01 -2.77
CA ILE A 75 19.81 -1.33 -2.68
C ILE A 75 19.74 -1.79 -1.22
N ALA A 76 20.81 -1.61 -0.44
CA ALA A 76 20.83 -1.96 0.98
C ALA A 76 19.78 -1.17 1.78
N LEU A 77 19.65 0.14 1.54
CA LEU A 77 18.62 0.97 2.19
C LEU A 77 17.20 0.52 1.81
N GLN A 78 16.93 0.30 0.52
CA GLN A 78 15.63 -0.19 0.04
C GLN A 78 15.25 -1.55 0.64
N ASP A 79 16.22 -2.48 0.72
CA ASP A 79 16.01 -3.79 1.35
C ASP A 79 15.72 -3.65 2.84
N TYR A 80 16.48 -2.82 3.55
CA TYR A 80 16.24 -2.53 4.97
C TYR A 80 14.84 -1.94 5.20
N LEU A 81 14.44 -0.93 4.42
CA LEU A 81 13.11 -0.31 4.53
C LEU A 81 11.99 -1.32 4.25
N THR A 82 12.18 -2.22 3.28
CA THR A 82 11.20 -3.28 2.98
C THR A 82 11.04 -4.22 4.17
N ARG A 83 12.14 -4.62 4.84
CA ARG A 83 12.10 -5.47 6.04
C ARG A 83 11.40 -4.78 7.20
N VAL A 84 11.73 -3.51 7.46
CA VAL A 84 11.08 -2.72 8.51
C VAL A 84 9.58 -2.57 8.21
N PHE A 85 9.22 -2.25 6.97
CA PHE A 85 7.82 -2.10 6.57
C PHE A 85 7.05 -3.40 6.77
N TYR A 86 7.59 -4.54 6.32
CA TYR A 86 7.02 -5.87 6.55
C TYR A 86 6.72 -6.12 8.04
N GLN A 87 7.72 -5.93 8.91
CA GLN A 87 7.57 -6.14 10.36
C GLN A 87 6.51 -5.23 11.01
N LYS A 88 6.29 -4.03 10.45
CA LYS A 88 5.28 -3.09 10.97
C LYS A 88 3.88 -3.49 10.50
N ILE A 89 3.69 -3.81 9.22
CA ILE A 89 2.36 -4.14 8.68
C ILE A 89 1.87 -5.53 9.09
N GLU A 90 2.77 -6.50 9.33
CA GLU A 90 2.42 -7.87 9.72
C GLU A 90 1.56 -7.89 11.00
N ARG A 91 1.81 -6.96 11.92
CA ARG A 91 1.04 -6.80 13.17
C ARG A 91 -0.42 -6.39 12.94
N PHE A 92 -0.78 -5.97 11.73
CA PHE A 92 -2.12 -5.55 11.34
C PHE A 92 -2.75 -6.50 10.33
N ASN A 93 -2.02 -7.51 9.86
CA ASN A 93 -2.49 -8.48 8.91
C ASN A 93 -3.72 -9.24 9.48
N PHE A 94 -4.78 -9.35 8.68
CA PHE A 94 -6.07 -9.96 9.05
C PHE A 94 -6.79 -9.38 10.27
N LYS A 95 -6.41 -8.17 10.74
CA LYS A 95 -7.20 -7.47 11.76
C LYS A 95 -8.54 -7.00 11.22
N ALA A 96 -8.61 -6.69 9.93
CA ALA A 96 -9.84 -6.33 9.26
C ALA A 96 -10.62 -7.60 8.87
N LYS A 97 -11.92 -7.64 9.18
CA LYS A 97 -12.73 -8.87 9.02
C LYS A 97 -13.44 -8.92 7.66
N GLY A 98 -13.67 -10.13 7.15
CA GLY A 98 -14.47 -10.35 5.95
C GLY A 98 -14.23 -11.72 5.32
N SER A 99 -14.70 -11.89 4.09
CA SER A 99 -14.57 -13.10 3.29
C SER A 99 -13.32 -13.07 2.41
N GLY A 100 -12.81 -14.25 2.05
CA GLY A 100 -11.66 -14.39 1.16
C GLY A 100 -10.39 -13.79 1.77
N LYS A 101 -9.71 -12.92 1.02
CA LYS A 101 -8.46 -12.27 1.45
C LYS A 101 -8.70 -10.96 2.20
N SER A 102 -9.92 -10.68 2.66
CA SER A 102 -10.26 -9.46 3.40
C SER A 102 -9.25 -9.20 4.53
N GLY A 103 -8.70 -7.99 4.56
CA GLY A 103 -7.77 -7.57 5.61
C GLY A 103 -6.36 -8.12 5.49
N LEU A 104 -6.05 -8.87 4.43
CA LEU A 104 -4.68 -9.26 4.13
C LEU A 104 -3.85 -8.00 3.86
N LEU A 105 -2.70 -7.90 4.54
CA LEU A 105 -1.66 -6.92 4.26
C LEU A 105 -0.37 -7.67 3.97
N SER A 106 0.19 -7.49 2.78
CA SER A 106 1.39 -8.20 2.35
C SER A 106 2.34 -7.28 1.59
N VAL A 107 3.63 -7.49 1.75
CA VAL A 107 4.70 -6.85 0.98
C VAL A 107 5.71 -7.92 0.59
N SER A 108 6.53 -7.67 -0.43
CA SER A 108 7.62 -8.57 -0.79
C SER A 108 8.50 -8.86 0.43
N ARG A 109 8.66 -10.14 0.78
CA ARG A 109 9.45 -10.57 1.93
C ARG A 109 10.90 -10.79 1.52
N CYS A 110 11.82 -10.09 2.17
CA CYS A 110 13.24 -10.28 1.93
C CYS A 110 13.75 -11.56 2.63
N GLY A 111 14.55 -12.37 1.91
CA GLY A 111 15.30 -13.50 2.46
C GLY A 111 16.60 -13.06 3.13
N GLN A 112 17.59 -13.93 3.24
CA GLN A 112 18.93 -13.55 3.73
C GLN A 112 19.66 -12.62 2.75
N GLU A 113 19.37 -12.75 1.46
CA GLU A 113 20.01 -11.96 0.41
C GLU A 113 19.45 -10.53 0.30
N ILE A 114 20.36 -9.58 0.09
CA ILE A 114 20.07 -8.19 -0.23
C ILE A 114 19.98 -8.07 -1.76
N LEU A 115 18.76 -7.97 -2.28
CA LEU A 115 18.49 -7.89 -3.72
C LEU A 115 17.77 -6.58 -4.06
N GLU A 116 18.03 -6.07 -5.27
CA GLU A 116 17.25 -4.97 -5.84
C GLU A 116 15.82 -5.48 -6.14
N ARG A 117 14.82 -4.85 -5.51
CA ARG A 117 13.40 -5.22 -5.64
C ARG A 117 12.56 -4.00 -5.94
N THR A 118 11.40 -4.20 -6.56
CA THR A 118 10.43 -3.14 -6.80
C THR A 118 9.55 -2.83 -5.58
N ALA A 119 9.64 -3.62 -4.51
CA ALA A 119 8.83 -3.44 -3.30
C ALA A 119 9.12 -2.12 -2.58
N CYS A 120 10.37 -1.65 -2.60
CA CYS A 120 10.76 -0.32 -2.15
C CYS A 120 11.77 0.26 -3.14
N THR A 121 11.50 1.45 -3.66
CA THR A 121 12.43 2.17 -4.55
C THR A 121 12.71 3.57 -4.02
N ILE A 122 13.97 3.99 -4.11
CA ILE A 122 14.43 5.34 -3.80
C ILE A 122 14.97 5.97 -5.08
N ASP A 123 14.48 7.15 -5.43
CA ASP A 123 15.01 7.93 -6.54
C ASP A 123 16.32 8.62 -6.11
N PRO A 124 17.48 8.33 -6.74
CA PRO A 124 18.76 8.96 -6.38
C PRO A 124 18.82 10.47 -6.57
N ALA A 125 17.97 11.03 -7.44
CA ALA A 125 18.02 12.45 -7.78
C ALA A 125 17.42 13.32 -6.67
N ASN A 126 16.34 12.85 -6.03
CA ASN A 126 15.54 13.64 -5.10
C ASN A 126 15.24 12.92 -3.76
N GLY A 127 15.56 11.62 -3.64
CA GLY A 127 15.29 10.84 -2.44
C GLY A 127 13.84 10.35 -2.30
N ASN A 128 13.00 10.51 -3.32
CA ASN A 128 11.61 10.06 -3.30
C ASN A 128 11.53 8.56 -3.03
N VAL A 129 10.66 8.17 -2.11
CA VAL A 129 10.47 6.78 -1.70
C VAL A 129 9.13 6.28 -2.19
N LEU A 130 9.12 5.10 -2.79
CA LEU A 130 7.90 4.39 -3.18
C LEU A 130 7.92 3.00 -2.55
N VAL A 131 6.88 2.68 -1.78
CA VAL A 131 6.66 1.35 -1.21
C VAL A 131 5.44 0.71 -1.85
N ARG A 132 5.55 -0.54 -2.30
CA ARG A 132 4.48 -1.30 -2.94
C ARG A 132 4.03 -2.44 -2.05
N MET A 133 2.73 -2.60 -1.88
CA MET A 133 2.13 -3.64 -1.07
C MET A 133 0.84 -4.18 -1.69
N GLU A 134 0.39 -5.29 -1.16
CA GLU A 134 -0.87 -5.95 -1.48
C GLU A 134 -1.83 -5.79 -0.32
N VAL A 135 -3.06 -5.38 -0.63
CA VAL A 135 -4.14 -5.18 0.34
C VAL A 135 -5.37 -5.95 -0.12
N GLY A 136 -5.83 -6.87 0.71
CA GLY A 136 -7.08 -7.59 0.46
C GLY A 136 -8.28 -6.73 0.83
N PHE A 137 -8.99 -6.24 -0.17
CA PHE A 137 -10.11 -5.30 0.05
C PHE A 137 -11.29 -6.03 0.72
N PRO A 138 -11.75 -5.55 1.89
CA PRO A 138 -12.75 -6.28 2.68
C PRO A 138 -14.14 -6.39 2.03
N ALA A 139 -14.77 -7.54 2.24
CA ALA A 139 -16.14 -7.85 1.82
C ALA A 139 -16.82 -8.86 2.76
N ASN A 140 -18.15 -8.90 2.75
CA ASN A 140 -18.97 -9.95 3.35
C ASN A 140 -19.65 -10.73 2.21
N GLY A 141 -19.16 -11.93 1.90
CA GLY A 141 -19.46 -12.58 0.63
C GLY A 141 -18.97 -11.71 -0.53
N ARG A 142 -19.85 -11.34 -1.47
CA ARG A 142 -19.53 -10.42 -2.59
C ARG A 142 -19.97 -8.97 -2.36
N THR A 143 -20.31 -8.64 -1.12
CA THR A 143 -20.80 -7.32 -0.72
C THR A 143 -19.69 -6.53 -0.05
N ILE A 144 -19.44 -5.30 -0.50
CA ILE A 144 -18.37 -4.45 -0.01
C ILE A 144 -18.50 -4.17 1.50
N ASN A 145 -17.41 -4.39 2.25
CA ASN A 145 -17.29 -4.00 3.65
C ASN A 145 -16.29 -2.85 3.79
N SER A 146 -16.64 -1.68 3.28
CA SER A 146 -15.74 -0.53 3.24
C SER A 146 -15.35 0.03 4.61
N GLY A 147 -16.13 -0.22 5.66
CA GLY A 147 -15.76 0.17 7.04
C GLY A 147 -14.47 -0.50 7.50
N GLU A 148 -14.24 -1.75 7.08
CA GLU A 148 -13.00 -2.47 7.33
C GLU A 148 -11.84 -1.95 6.47
N LEU A 149 -12.10 -1.49 5.23
CA LEU A 149 -11.07 -0.86 4.41
C LEU A 149 -10.66 0.52 4.95
N ILE A 150 -11.62 1.26 5.49
CA ILE A 150 -11.35 2.56 6.13
C ILE A 150 -10.39 2.36 7.30
N LYS A 151 -10.57 1.33 8.14
CA LYS A 151 -9.62 0.99 9.23
C LYS A 151 -8.20 0.66 8.76
N ILE A 152 -8.03 0.26 7.50
CA ILE A 152 -6.73 -0.06 6.92
C ILE A 152 -6.04 1.22 6.41
N PHE A 153 -6.79 2.13 5.79
CA PHE A 153 -6.22 3.32 5.12
C PHE A 153 -6.22 4.60 5.95
N PHE A 154 -7.02 4.69 7.02
CA PHE A 154 -7.20 5.87 7.88
C PHE A 154 -7.02 5.52 9.34
#